data_AF-A0A378TYL8-F1
#
_entry.id   AF-A0A378TYL8-F1
#
_cell.length_a   1.000
_cell.length_b   1.000
_cell.length_c   1.000
_cell.angle_alpha   90.00
_cell.angle_beta   90.00
_cell.angle_gamma   90.00
#
_symmetry.space_group_name_H-M   'P 1'
#
loop_
_entity.id
_entity.type
_entity.pdbx_description
1 polymer ?
#
loop_
_entity_poly.entity_id
_entity_poly.type
_entity_poly.pdbx_seq_one_letter_code
_entity_poly.pdbx_strand_id
1 'polypeptide(L)'
;MNKMFVCLSVLAVALAAGGCRGGASAQQKQDLSHMNARQRDEAGREAAANLRRTELKEDADTKVADIRYRASDDTFVYTLILKKIASPKVLDTARRRKLDAMLHKEGRKEICRSRNMRDLMVHGRYSVEYRVLARNGRALSSPIHISARDC
;
A
#
# COMPACT_ATOMS: atom_id res chain seq x y z
N MET A 1 14.16 -0.60 -12.50
CA MET A 1 13.25 -1.03 -11.42
C MET A 1 12.57 0.14 -10.68
N ASN A 2 12.49 1.35 -11.23
CA ASN A 2 11.82 2.52 -10.60
C ASN A 2 10.29 2.57 -10.80
N LYS A 3 9.67 1.53 -11.35
CA LYS A 3 8.22 1.50 -11.67
C LYS A 3 7.41 0.49 -10.84
N MET A 4 8.02 -0.19 -9.88
CA MET A 4 7.37 -1.27 -9.11
C MET A 4 6.30 -0.79 -8.13
N PHE A 5 6.25 0.51 -7.84
CA PHE A 5 5.32 1.07 -6.89
C PHE A 5 4.26 1.86 -7.61
N VAL A 6 3.10 1.22 -7.75
CA VAL A 6 1.87 1.81 -8.26
C VAL A 6 1.55 3.04 -7.44
N CYS A 7 1.40 4.20 -8.08
CA CYS A 7 0.88 5.41 -7.46
C CYS A 7 -0.43 5.07 -6.72
N LEU A 8 -0.37 5.06 -5.40
CA LEU A 8 -1.50 4.80 -4.50
C LEU A 8 -2.40 6.04 -4.44
N SER A 9 -3.22 6.23 -5.47
CA SER A 9 -3.93 7.49 -5.73
C SER A 9 -5.32 7.59 -5.10
N VAL A 10 -5.87 6.55 -4.48
CA VAL A 10 -7.35 6.41 -4.51
C VAL A 10 -8.08 6.76 -3.23
N LEU A 11 -7.45 6.76 -2.05
CA LEU A 11 -8.06 7.53 -0.94
C LEU A 11 -7.98 9.04 -1.18
N ALA A 12 -7.09 9.47 -2.08
CA ALA A 12 -7.11 10.84 -2.57
C ALA A 12 -8.28 11.11 -3.52
N VAL A 13 -8.98 10.10 -4.06
CA VAL A 13 -10.19 10.29 -4.90
C VAL A 13 -11.43 10.51 -4.05
N ALA A 14 -11.53 9.89 -2.87
CA ALA A 14 -12.56 10.28 -1.88
C ALA A 14 -12.27 11.66 -1.26
N LEU A 15 -11.00 12.09 -1.28
CA LEU A 15 -10.54 13.42 -0.85
C LEU A 15 -10.28 14.39 -2.02
N ALA A 16 -10.73 14.07 -3.25
CA ALA A 16 -10.38 14.80 -4.48
C ALA A 16 -11.17 16.09 -4.68
N ALA A 17 -10.92 17.08 -3.82
CA ALA A 17 -11.02 18.48 -4.21
C ALA A 17 -9.64 19.19 -4.25
N GLY A 18 -8.53 18.47 -4.04
CA GLY A 18 -7.18 19.03 -4.06
C GLY A 18 -6.23 18.18 -4.91
N GLY A 19 -5.66 18.78 -5.96
CA GLY A 19 -4.85 18.11 -6.98
C GLY A 19 -3.63 17.34 -6.45
N CYS A 20 -3.11 16.47 -7.32
CA CYS A 20 -2.06 15.45 -7.14
C CYS A 20 -0.70 15.88 -6.55
N ARG A 21 -0.55 17.06 -5.94
CA ARG A 21 0.69 17.56 -5.32
C ARG A 21 0.50 18.19 -3.94
N GLY A 22 -0.72 18.56 -3.55
CA GLY A 22 -1.04 18.99 -2.19
C GLY A 22 -1.40 17.78 -1.34
N GLY A 23 -0.95 17.75 -0.07
CA GLY A 23 -1.53 16.82 0.90
C GLY A 23 -3.02 17.10 1.13
N ALA A 24 -3.64 16.40 2.06
CA ALA A 24 -5.01 16.72 2.48
C ALA A 24 -5.10 18.16 3.01
N SER A 25 -6.23 18.83 2.80
CA SER A 25 -6.48 20.15 3.38
C SER A 25 -6.57 20.08 4.91
N ALA A 26 -6.44 21.22 5.60
CA ALA A 26 -6.56 21.26 7.06
C ALA A 26 -7.90 20.68 7.55
N GLN A 27 -8.99 21.02 6.87
CA GLN A 27 -10.32 20.49 7.17
C GLN A 27 -10.35 18.96 6.97
N GLN A 28 -9.82 18.45 5.86
CA GLN A 28 -9.78 17.01 5.60
C GLN A 28 -8.98 16.25 6.66
N LYS A 29 -7.87 16.82 7.13
CA LYS A 29 -7.07 16.24 8.21
C LYS A 29 -7.85 16.17 9.52
N GLN A 30 -8.61 17.22 9.82
CA GLN A 30 -9.47 17.29 10.98
C GLN A 30 -10.63 16.29 10.88
N ASP A 31 -11.29 16.20 9.73
CA ASP A 31 -12.36 15.22 9.49
C ASP A 31 -11.84 13.79 9.68
N LEU A 32 -10.64 13.50 9.15
CA LEU A 32 -10.00 12.19 9.31
C LEU A 32 -9.71 11.87 10.78
N SER A 33 -9.21 12.83 11.56
CA SER A 33 -8.86 12.61 12.97
C SER A 33 -10.08 12.45 13.87
N HIS A 34 -11.25 12.93 13.45
CA HIS A 34 -12.51 12.78 14.18
C HIS A 34 -13.31 11.52 13.81
N MET A 35 -12.88 10.74 12.81
CA MET A 35 -13.54 9.50 12.46
C MET A 35 -13.48 8.48 13.61
N ASN A 36 -14.66 8.00 14.02
CA ASN A 36 -14.74 6.84 14.90
C ASN A 36 -14.39 5.54 14.15
N ALA A 37 -14.27 4.42 14.88
CA ALA A 37 -13.88 3.14 14.29
C ALA A 37 -14.82 2.68 13.16
N ARG A 38 -16.14 2.82 13.34
CA ARG A 38 -17.12 2.42 12.33
C ARG A 38 -17.01 3.26 11.05
N GLN A 39 -16.80 4.56 11.18
CA GLN A 39 -16.59 5.46 10.05
C GLN A 39 -15.31 5.11 9.29
N ARG A 40 -14.23 4.78 10.02
CA ARG A 40 -12.99 4.29 9.39
C ARG A 40 -13.19 2.97 8.66
N ASP A 41 -13.92 2.03 9.26
CA ASP A 41 -14.19 0.74 8.63
C ASP A 41 -14.98 0.88 7.32
N GLU A 42 -15.99 1.76 7.31
CA GLU A 42 -16.81 2.04 6.13
C GLU A 42 -15.96 2.69 5.03
N ALA A 43 -15.24 3.77 5.37
CA ALA A 43 -14.37 4.48 4.44
C ALA A 43 -13.23 3.60 3.91
N GLY A 44 -12.64 2.75 4.77
CA GLY A 44 -11.61 1.80 4.40
C GLY A 44 -12.11 0.74 3.42
N ARG A 45 -13.31 0.18 3.67
CA ARG A 45 -13.95 -0.77 2.74
C ARG A 45 -14.25 -0.14 1.38
N GLU A 46 -14.85 1.05 1.38
CA GLU A 46 -15.15 1.77 0.14
C GLU A 46 -13.88 2.10 -0.64
N ALA A 47 -12.87 2.63 0.04
CA ALA A 47 -11.62 2.99 -0.60
C ALA A 47 -10.88 1.77 -1.16
N ALA A 48 -10.86 0.63 -0.46
CA ALA A 48 -10.31 -0.61 -1.01
C ALA A 48 -11.08 -1.10 -2.24
N ALA A 49 -12.41 -0.99 -2.26
CA ALA A 49 -13.21 -1.32 -3.44
C ALA A 49 -12.88 -0.38 -4.62
N ASN A 50 -12.68 0.91 -4.37
CA ASN A 50 -12.25 1.86 -5.40
C ASN A 50 -10.84 1.55 -5.91
N LEU A 51 -9.90 1.28 -5.01
CA LEU A 51 -8.53 0.87 -5.32
C LEU A 51 -8.51 -0.38 -6.21
N ARG A 52 -9.32 -1.39 -5.90
CA ARG A 52 -9.41 -2.58 -6.77
C ARG A 52 -9.88 -2.25 -8.18
N ARG A 53 -10.77 -1.27 -8.34
CA ARG A 53 -11.28 -0.90 -9.66
C ARG A 53 -10.26 -0.13 -10.50
N THR A 54 -9.35 0.62 -9.88
CA THR A 54 -8.47 1.56 -10.60
C THR A 54 -6.97 1.23 -10.51
N GLU A 55 -6.54 0.43 -9.53
CA GLU A 55 -5.13 0.18 -9.21
C GLU A 55 -4.73 -1.31 -9.30
N LEU A 56 -5.60 -2.20 -9.81
CA LEU A 56 -5.20 -3.54 -10.25
C LEU A 56 -4.41 -3.46 -11.57
N LYS A 57 -3.25 -2.84 -11.47
CA LYS A 57 -2.34 -2.60 -12.59
C LYS A 57 -1.38 -3.77 -12.75
N GLU A 58 -1.00 -3.97 -13.99
CA GLU A 58 -0.06 -5.00 -14.40
C GLU A 58 0.96 -4.37 -15.35
N ASP A 59 2.24 -4.53 -15.05
CA ASP A 59 3.34 -4.16 -15.93
C ASP A 59 4.18 -5.39 -16.30
N ALA A 60 5.29 -5.20 -17.02
CA ALA A 60 6.15 -6.30 -17.46
C ALA A 60 6.70 -7.15 -16.30
N ASP A 61 6.91 -6.55 -15.13
CA ASP A 61 7.64 -7.15 -14.01
C ASP A 61 6.74 -7.48 -12.82
N THR A 62 5.65 -6.73 -12.64
CA THR A 62 4.80 -6.76 -11.45
C THR A 62 3.32 -6.81 -11.81
N LYS A 63 2.54 -7.49 -10.98
CA LYS A 63 1.08 -7.45 -11.01
C LYS A 63 0.55 -7.13 -9.61
N VAL A 64 -0.36 -6.17 -9.49
CA VAL A 64 -1.19 -6.02 -8.29
C VAL A 64 -2.33 -7.03 -8.41
N ALA A 65 -2.29 -8.07 -7.58
CA ALA A 65 -3.23 -9.19 -7.67
C ALA A 65 -4.51 -8.96 -6.86
N ASP A 66 -4.41 -8.28 -5.71
CA ASP A 66 -5.55 -7.90 -4.88
C ASP A 66 -5.19 -6.68 -4.02
N ILE A 67 -6.21 -5.92 -3.64
CA ILE A 67 -6.12 -4.80 -2.71
C ILE A 67 -7.31 -4.90 -1.77
N ARG A 68 -7.08 -5.18 -0.48
CA ARG A 68 -8.17 -5.35 0.49
C ARG A 68 -7.97 -4.47 1.70
N TYR A 69 -9.06 -4.05 2.32
CA TYR A 69 -9.01 -3.42 3.63
C TYR A 69 -9.26 -4.45 4.73
N ARG A 70 -8.45 -4.38 5.78
CA ARG A 70 -8.53 -5.23 6.97
C ARG A 70 -8.92 -4.35 8.16
N ALA A 71 -10.16 -4.49 8.60
CA ALA A 71 -10.76 -3.70 9.67
C ALA A 71 -10.12 -3.94 11.05
N SER A 72 -9.54 -5.13 11.30
CA SER A 72 -8.95 -5.46 12.62
C SER A 72 -7.82 -4.52 13.05
N ASP A 73 -7.16 -3.86 12.10
CA ASP A 73 -6.01 -2.99 12.32
C ASP A 73 -5.91 -1.85 11.29
N ASP A 74 -7.05 -1.42 10.74
CA ASP A 74 -7.13 -0.27 9.83
C ASP A 74 -6.13 -0.36 8.63
N THR A 75 -5.88 -1.55 8.09
CA THR A 75 -4.78 -1.78 7.12
C THR A 75 -5.26 -2.05 5.69
N PHE A 76 -4.71 -1.32 4.73
CA PHE A 76 -4.80 -1.66 3.31
C PHE A 76 -3.73 -2.68 2.93
N VAL A 77 -4.16 -3.89 2.58
CA VAL A 77 -3.30 -5.01 2.20
C VAL A 77 -3.24 -5.12 0.68
N TYR A 78 -2.05 -4.89 0.13
CA TYR A 78 -1.72 -5.03 -1.29
C TYR A 78 -1.04 -6.37 -1.52
N THR A 79 -1.60 -7.18 -2.40
CA THR A 79 -0.94 -8.41 -2.86
C THR A 79 -0.27 -8.15 -4.19
N LEU A 80 1.06 -8.26 -4.23
CA LEU A 80 1.89 -8.02 -5.40
C LEU A 80 2.50 -9.33 -5.88
N ILE A 81 2.53 -9.56 -7.19
CA ILE A 81 3.22 -10.71 -7.81
C ILE A 81 4.41 -10.20 -8.61
N LEU A 82 5.62 -10.67 -8.30
CA LEU A 82 6.83 -10.43 -9.09
C LEU A 82 6.98 -11.51 -10.16
N LYS A 83 6.65 -11.16 -11.41
CA LYS A 83 6.55 -12.10 -12.54
C LYS A 83 7.88 -12.73 -12.94
N LYS A 84 8.97 -12.02 -12.70
CA LYS A 84 10.35 -12.47 -12.98
C LYS A 84 10.84 -13.56 -12.04
N ILE A 85 10.20 -13.75 -10.89
CA ILE A 85 10.60 -14.77 -9.91
C ILE A 85 9.59 -15.91 -9.96
N ALA A 86 9.99 -17.04 -10.56
CA ALA A 86 9.10 -18.19 -10.74
C ALA A 86 8.64 -18.79 -9.40
N SER A 87 9.57 -18.94 -8.44
CA SER A 87 9.28 -19.41 -7.09
C SER A 87 10.33 -18.90 -6.11
N PRO A 88 10.07 -18.88 -4.79
CA PRO A 88 11.08 -18.53 -3.80
C PRO A 88 12.31 -19.48 -3.81
N LYS A 89 12.17 -20.70 -4.35
CA LYS A 89 13.24 -21.71 -4.38
C LYS A 89 14.40 -21.35 -5.32
N VAL A 90 14.19 -20.43 -6.27
CA VAL A 90 15.24 -19.98 -7.20
C VAL A 90 16.18 -18.95 -6.56
N LEU A 91 15.85 -18.49 -5.35
CA LEU A 91 16.65 -17.55 -4.58
C LEU A 91 17.35 -18.31 -3.45
N ASP A 92 18.67 -18.20 -3.40
CA ASP A 92 19.42 -18.60 -2.22
C ASP A 92 19.11 -17.69 -1.02
N THR A 93 19.57 -18.08 0.17
CA THR A 93 19.32 -17.36 1.41
C THR A 93 19.81 -15.90 1.37
N ALA A 94 20.97 -15.64 0.75
CA ALA A 94 21.55 -14.30 0.67
C ALA A 94 20.72 -13.39 -0.26
N ARG A 95 20.35 -13.90 -1.44
CA ARG A 95 19.47 -13.21 -2.39
C ARG A 95 18.10 -12.95 -1.80
N ARG A 96 17.55 -13.90 -1.05
CA ARG A 96 16.25 -13.72 -0.39
C ARG A 96 16.30 -12.63 0.68
N ARG A 97 17.33 -12.59 1.52
CA ARG A 97 17.54 -11.50 2.50
C ARG A 97 17.73 -10.16 1.81
N LYS A 98 18.49 -10.10 0.72
CA LYS A 98 18.70 -8.87 -0.06
C LYS A 98 17.40 -8.37 -0.70
N LEU A 99 16.60 -9.27 -1.25
CA LEU A 99 15.28 -8.96 -1.80
C LEU A 99 14.35 -8.43 -0.71
N ASP A 100 14.29 -9.10 0.43
CA ASP A 100 13.46 -8.71 1.57
C ASP A 100 13.81 -7.30 2.08
N ALA A 101 15.09 -7.02 2.32
CA ALA A 101 15.56 -5.70 2.75
C ALA A 101 15.28 -4.61 1.69
N MET A 102 15.44 -4.93 0.41
CA MET A 102 15.14 -4.01 -0.69
C MET A 102 13.64 -3.69 -0.76
N LEU A 103 12.77 -4.69 -0.64
CA LEU A 103 11.32 -4.50 -0.69
C LEU A 103 10.84 -3.65 0.49
N HIS A 104 11.33 -3.90 1.72
CA HIS A 104 11.02 -3.08 2.88
C HIS A 104 11.47 -1.63 2.68
N LYS A 105 12.71 -1.43 2.20
CA LYS A 105 13.27 -0.08 1.96
C LYS A 105 12.47 0.69 0.92
N GLU A 106 12.23 0.10 -0.25
CA GLU A 106 11.55 0.80 -1.34
C GLU A 106 10.05 0.96 -1.07
N GLY A 107 9.39 -0.03 -0.45
CA GLY A 107 7.99 0.08 -0.06
C GLY A 107 7.75 1.21 0.93
N ARG A 108 8.57 1.30 1.98
CA ARG A 108 8.52 2.42 2.93
C ARG A 108 8.78 3.75 2.25
N LYS A 109 9.82 3.82 1.41
CA LYS A 109 10.18 5.04 0.68
C LYS A 109 9.05 5.54 -0.21
N GLU A 110 8.33 4.66 -0.90
CA GLU A 110 7.16 5.05 -1.70
C GLU A 110 6.06 5.65 -0.82
N ILE A 111 5.62 4.90 0.19
CA ILE A 111 4.51 5.28 1.07
C ILE A 111 4.81 6.61 1.78
N CYS A 112 6.01 6.74 2.35
CA CYS A 112 6.40 7.90 3.15
C CYS A 112 6.73 9.15 2.32
N ARG A 113 6.95 9.01 1.00
CA ARG A 113 7.10 10.15 0.08
C ARG A 113 5.76 10.78 -0.29
N SER A 114 4.68 10.00 -0.29
CA SER A 114 3.34 10.50 -0.61
C SER A 114 2.76 11.27 0.58
N ARG A 115 2.57 12.60 0.41
CA ARG A 115 1.92 13.43 1.43
C ARG A 115 0.51 12.93 1.77
N ASN A 116 -0.25 12.51 0.75
CA ASN A 116 -1.59 11.95 0.94
C ASN A 116 -1.56 10.68 1.77
N MET A 117 -0.65 9.75 1.49
CA MET A 117 -0.53 8.53 2.30
C MET A 117 -0.12 8.86 3.74
N ARG A 118 0.82 9.79 3.93
CA ARG A 118 1.18 10.23 5.29
C ARG A 118 0.00 10.85 6.04
N ASP A 119 -0.77 11.71 5.40
CA ASP A 119 -1.94 12.34 6.03
C ASP A 119 -3.00 11.28 6.40
N LEU A 120 -3.22 10.28 5.56
CA LEU A 120 -4.10 9.15 5.85
C LEU A 120 -3.61 8.28 7.01
N MET A 121 -2.30 8.03 7.09
CA MET A 121 -1.73 7.24 8.18
C MET A 121 -1.73 8.01 9.51
N VAL A 122 -1.39 9.30 9.48
CA VAL A 122 -1.28 10.14 10.68
C VAL A 122 -2.66 10.54 11.20
N HIS A 123 -3.54 11.02 10.34
CA HIS A 123 -4.84 11.55 10.75
C HIS A 123 -5.94 10.49 10.66
N GLY A 124 -5.94 9.68 9.60
CA GLY A 124 -6.92 8.61 9.40
C GLY A 124 -6.57 7.30 10.11
N ARG A 125 -5.37 7.20 10.71
CA ARG A 125 -4.86 6.01 11.43
C ARG A 125 -4.74 4.74 10.59
N TYR A 126 -4.79 4.87 9.26
CA TYR A 126 -4.63 3.73 8.38
C TYR A 126 -3.18 3.27 8.32
N SER A 127 -2.97 2.01 7.94
CA SER A 127 -1.66 1.46 7.62
C SER A 127 -1.68 0.76 6.25
N VAL A 128 -0.51 0.44 5.72
CA VAL A 128 -0.36 -0.31 4.46
C VAL A 128 0.44 -1.56 4.70
N GLU A 129 0.00 -2.68 4.16
CA GLU A 129 0.73 -3.94 4.16
C GLU A 129 0.96 -4.42 2.72
N TYR A 130 2.22 -4.66 2.35
CA TYR A 130 2.54 -5.34 1.10
C TYR A 130 2.81 -6.83 1.32
N ARG A 131 2.10 -7.68 0.59
CA ARG A 131 2.34 -9.12 0.48
C ARG A 131 2.94 -9.41 -0.89
N VAL A 132 4.25 -9.68 -0.92
CA VAL A 132 4.97 -9.89 -2.18
C VAL A 132 5.12 -11.37 -2.45
N LEU A 133 4.55 -11.81 -3.58
CA LEU A 133 4.48 -13.20 -4.01
C LEU A 133 5.33 -13.41 -5.27
N ALA A 134 5.82 -14.63 -5.42
CA ALA A 134 6.39 -15.14 -6.65
C ALA A 134 5.27 -15.45 -7.66
N ARG A 135 5.64 -15.70 -8.91
CA ARG A 135 4.69 -16.08 -9.98
C ARG A 135 3.85 -17.31 -9.63
N ASN A 136 4.39 -18.25 -8.85
CA ASN A 136 3.64 -19.40 -8.35
C ASN A 136 2.77 -19.14 -7.10
N GLY A 137 2.57 -17.88 -6.72
CA GLY A 137 1.74 -17.48 -5.58
C GLY A 137 2.39 -17.64 -4.20
N ARG A 138 3.61 -18.16 -4.10
CA ARG A 138 4.30 -18.31 -2.80
C ARG A 138 4.97 -17.01 -2.37
N ALA A 139 4.90 -16.70 -1.08
CA ALA A 139 5.52 -15.50 -0.51
C ALA A 139 7.04 -15.45 -0.72
N LEU A 140 7.54 -14.29 -1.16
CA LEU A 140 8.96 -14.02 -1.35
C LEU A 140 9.60 -13.44 -0.08
N SER A 141 8.86 -12.60 0.63
CA SER A 141 9.23 -11.90 1.85
C SER A 141 8.21 -12.13 2.96
N SER A 142 8.53 -11.72 4.19
CA SER A 142 7.48 -11.44 5.17
C SER A 142 6.56 -10.31 4.67
N PRO A 143 5.31 -10.21 5.17
CA PRO A 143 4.48 -9.04 4.91
C PRO A 143 5.18 -7.77 5.39
N ILE A 144 5.15 -6.74 4.56
CA ILE A 144 5.80 -5.45 4.82
C ILE A 144 4.71 -4.51 5.33
N HIS A 145 4.62 -4.34 6.64
CA HIS A 145 3.68 -3.42 7.26
C HIS A 145 4.33 -2.04 7.43
N ILE A 146 3.63 -0.99 7.02
CA ILE A 146 4.08 0.40 7.06
C ILE A 146 2.95 1.22 7.69
N SER A 147 3.28 1.86 8.79
CA SER A 147 2.42 2.73 9.56
C SER A 147 2.96 4.17 9.56
N ALA A 148 2.23 5.09 10.19
CA ALA A 148 2.71 6.46 10.39
C ALA A 148 4.07 6.54 11.12
N ARG A 149 4.40 5.55 11.97
CA ARG A 149 5.65 5.54 12.75
C ARG A 149 6.88 5.26 11.90
N ASP A 150 6.69 4.74 10.70
CA ASP A 150 7.76 4.30 9.82
C ASP A 150 8.30 5.42 8.90
N CYS A 151 7.71 6.63 8.89
CA CYS A 151 7.86 7.61 7.79
C CYS A 151 8.73 8.88 7.98
#